data_AF-A0A7C1TL21-F1
#
_entry.id   AF-A0A7C1TL21-F1
#
_cell.length_a   1.000
_cell.length_b   1.000
_cell.length_c   1.000
_cell.angle_alpha   90.00
_cell.angle_beta   90.00
_cell.angle_gamma   90.00
#
_symmetry.space_group_name_H-M   'P 1'
#
loop_
_entity.id
_entity.type
_entity.pdbx_description
1 polymer ?
#
loop_
_entity_poly.entity_id
_entity_poly.type
_entity_poly.pdbx_seq_one_letter_code
_entity_poly.pdbx_strand_id
1 'polypeptide(L)'
;MKMPSLTTVFESPLFHFVTRLRVSHKIWIGFGLLITLVMLVAGLSIHALNRAEQQMSRVVDVSQPAMLQAFAVTEALNRANGALGFYLLSKEPRDRDEYESMSKALDQGLKKLASLPVIANDASLRQRVAEIRKDVDRFLAYQPRMLELAVNDNKNFPGVGFSAREMAPLASAVQQNLGTMIDAERDEDATPERKALLEELAELRQLWMNELIANRAFIAFRGDRNVQNLRLYRDGFMDKVGKIKALGEDVLNFEQAEAIDNIDRIMREYFKLQDKLIAVHNSDKWRTDAWLLRSEIGPLVSRIKQ
;
A
#
# COMPACT_ATOMS: atom_id res chain seq x y z
N MET A 1 108.29 33.85 6.15
CA MET A 1 107.48 34.39 5.03
C MET A 1 107.16 33.27 4.06
N LYS A 2 105.91 32.73 4.07
CA LYS A 2 105.18 32.07 2.96
C LYS A 2 103.98 31.26 3.50
N MET A 3 102.76 31.72 3.19
CA MET A 3 101.65 30.86 2.75
C MET A 3 101.89 30.54 1.23
N PRO A 4 101.23 29.59 0.54
CA PRO A 4 99.93 28.91 0.81
C PRO A 4 100.09 27.35 0.73
N SER A 5 99.15 26.46 0.34
CA SER A 5 97.77 26.53 -0.19
C SER A 5 96.99 25.19 -0.01
N LEU A 6 95.69 25.30 0.35
CA LEU A 6 94.51 24.52 -0.09
C LEU A 6 94.47 22.97 -0.19
N THR A 7 93.25 22.47 0.05
CA THR A 7 92.68 21.15 -0.32
C THR A 7 93.27 19.88 0.31
N THR A 8 92.60 19.39 1.37
CA THR A 8 92.46 17.96 1.64
C THR A 8 90.98 17.62 1.81
N VAL A 9 90.49 16.73 0.94
CA VAL A 9 89.12 16.20 0.99
C VAL A 9 88.98 15.31 2.22
N PHE A 10 87.81 15.31 2.85
CA PHE A 10 87.49 14.47 4.01
C PHE A 10 87.33 13.00 3.56
N GLU A 11 88.44 12.30 3.31
CA GLU A 11 88.41 10.87 2.99
C GLU A 11 87.95 10.06 4.21
N SER A 12 86.81 9.39 4.08
CA SER A 12 86.29 8.53 5.15
C SER A 12 87.11 7.23 5.24
N PRO A 13 87.30 6.66 6.44
CA PRO A 13 88.07 5.41 6.60
C PRO A 13 87.47 4.21 5.84
N LEU A 14 86.18 4.27 5.50
CA LEU A 14 85.50 3.34 4.58
C LEU A 14 86.13 3.33 3.17
N PHE A 15 86.57 4.48 2.67
CA PHE A 15 87.14 4.61 1.33
C PHE A 15 88.48 3.86 1.22
N HIS A 16 89.38 4.03 2.20
CA HIS A 16 90.65 3.29 2.26
C HIS A 16 90.49 1.77 2.43
N PHE A 17 89.43 1.31 3.10
CA PHE A 17 89.12 -0.12 3.20
C PHE A 17 88.73 -0.69 1.84
N VAL A 18 87.86 0.02 1.10
CA VAL A 18 87.40 -0.40 -0.24
C VAL A 18 88.50 -0.29 -1.30
N THR A 19 89.46 0.62 -1.18
CA THR A 19 90.55 0.74 -2.18
C THR A 19 91.52 -0.45 -2.17
N ARG A 20 91.83 -1.04 -1.00
CA ARG A 20 92.77 -2.18 -0.85
C ARG A 20 92.23 -3.55 -1.26
N LEU A 21 90.93 -3.70 -1.48
CA LEU A 21 90.34 -4.98 -1.89
C LEU A 21 90.69 -5.33 -3.36
N ARG A 22 90.91 -6.62 -3.64
CA ARG A 22 91.02 -7.12 -5.03
C ARG A 22 89.75 -6.76 -5.81
N VAL A 23 89.88 -6.41 -7.10
CA VAL A 23 88.77 -5.96 -7.96
C VAL A 23 87.55 -6.90 -7.90
N SER A 24 87.79 -8.21 -7.86
CA SER A 24 86.75 -9.23 -7.67
C SER A 24 85.86 -9.00 -6.45
N HIS A 25 86.43 -8.61 -5.31
CA HIS A 25 85.68 -8.40 -4.07
C HIS A 25 84.84 -7.12 -4.12
N LYS A 26 85.28 -6.09 -4.83
CA LYS A 26 84.51 -4.85 -5.03
C LYS A 26 83.25 -5.13 -5.87
N ILE A 27 83.38 -5.98 -6.90
CA ILE A 27 82.26 -6.45 -7.72
C ILE A 27 81.28 -7.26 -6.86
N TRP A 28 81.77 -8.22 -6.05
CA TRP A 28 80.92 -9.01 -5.15
C TRP A 28 80.19 -8.17 -4.09
N ILE A 29 80.84 -7.15 -3.51
CA ILE A 29 80.19 -6.23 -2.55
C ILE A 29 79.10 -5.40 -3.24
N GLY A 30 79.38 -4.84 -4.43
CA GLY A 30 78.38 -4.09 -5.20
C GLY A 30 77.18 -4.96 -5.61
N PHE A 31 77.44 -6.20 -6.01
CA PHE A 31 76.40 -7.17 -6.37
C PHE A 31 75.57 -7.61 -5.17
N GLY A 32 76.19 -7.87 -4.01
CA GLY A 32 75.50 -8.17 -2.76
C GLY A 32 74.64 -7.01 -2.25
N LEU A 33 75.12 -5.77 -2.39
CA LEU A 33 74.34 -4.57 -2.06
C LEU A 33 73.10 -4.45 -2.96
N LEU A 34 73.27 -4.68 -4.27
CA LEU A 34 72.18 -4.62 -5.24
C LEU A 34 71.13 -5.72 -5.01
N ILE A 35 71.57 -6.95 -4.73
CA ILE A 35 70.69 -8.07 -4.33
C ILE A 35 69.91 -7.73 -3.04
N THR A 36 70.59 -7.14 -2.05
CA THR A 36 69.96 -6.74 -0.78
C THR A 36 68.90 -5.67 -1.01
N LEU A 37 69.20 -4.66 -1.84
CA LEU A 37 68.25 -3.60 -2.20
C LEU A 37 67.02 -4.17 -2.92
N VAL A 38 67.22 -5.08 -3.89
CA VAL A 38 66.13 -5.75 -4.61
C VAL A 38 65.26 -6.59 -3.67
N MET A 39 65.86 -7.35 -2.74
CA MET A 39 65.10 -8.10 -1.73
C MET A 39 64.29 -7.17 -0.79
N LEU A 40 64.85 -6.03 -0.41
CA LEU A 40 64.18 -5.06 0.47
C LEU A 40 63.00 -4.40 -0.25
N VAL A 41 63.16 -3.99 -1.51
CA VAL A 41 62.07 -3.48 -2.36
C VAL A 41 61.01 -4.56 -2.62
N ALA A 42 61.40 -5.81 -2.88
CA ALA A 42 60.46 -6.91 -3.06
C ALA A 42 59.65 -7.20 -1.77
N GLY A 43 60.30 -7.20 -0.61
CA GLY A 43 59.64 -7.37 0.69
C GLY A 43 58.65 -6.25 1.02
N LEU A 44 59.03 -5.00 0.73
CA LEU A 44 58.12 -3.84 0.86
C LEU A 44 56.93 -3.95 -0.11
N SER A 45 57.17 -4.35 -1.36
CA SER A 45 56.12 -4.56 -2.36
C SER A 45 55.14 -5.68 -1.96
N ILE A 46 55.64 -6.82 -1.46
CA ILE A 46 54.79 -7.91 -0.95
C ILE A 46 53.97 -7.42 0.26
N HIS A 47 54.58 -6.69 1.19
CA HIS A 47 53.87 -6.18 2.36
C HIS A 47 52.81 -5.12 1.99
N ALA A 48 53.09 -4.27 1.00
CA ALA A 48 52.11 -3.34 0.46
C ALA A 48 50.97 -4.05 -0.29
N LEU A 49 51.30 -5.06 -1.10
CA LEU A 49 50.34 -5.87 -1.84
C LEU A 49 49.40 -6.64 -0.89
N ASN A 50 49.93 -7.28 0.15
CA ASN A 50 49.12 -8.00 1.13
C ASN A 50 48.16 -7.06 1.90
N ARG A 51 48.56 -5.81 2.19
CA ARG A 51 47.64 -4.82 2.78
C ARG A 51 46.58 -4.36 1.78
N ALA A 52 46.96 -4.14 0.52
CA ALA A 52 46.03 -3.78 -0.54
C ALA A 52 45.00 -4.90 -0.78
N GLU A 53 45.44 -6.16 -0.81
CA GLU A 53 44.59 -7.35 -0.94
C GLU A 53 43.61 -7.48 0.24
N GLN A 54 44.08 -7.28 1.48
CA GLN A 54 43.20 -7.25 2.67
C GLN A 54 42.17 -6.11 2.63
N GLN A 55 42.51 -4.95 2.09
CA GLN A 55 41.55 -3.85 1.89
C GLN A 55 40.60 -4.12 0.71
N MET A 56 41.07 -4.74 -0.37
CA MET A 56 40.31 -5.07 -1.56
C MET A 56 39.26 -6.17 -1.28
N SER A 57 39.65 -7.25 -0.61
CA SER A 57 38.74 -8.33 -0.17
C SER A 57 37.62 -7.79 0.72
N ARG A 58 37.91 -6.82 1.60
CA ARG A 58 36.89 -6.17 2.44
C ARG A 58 35.84 -5.39 1.65
N VAL A 59 36.17 -4.89 0.46
CA VAL A 59 35.25 -4.16 -0.42
C VAL A 59 34.51 -5.10 -1.39
N VAL A 60 35.18 -6.16 -1.87
CA VAL A 60 34.63 -7.10 -2.86
C VAL A 60 33.81 -8.23 -2.20
N ASP A 61 34.35 -8.91 -1.19
CA ASP A 61 33.75 -10.14 -0.65
C ASP A 61 32.69 -9.90 0.44
N VAL A 62 32.70 -8.72 1.08
CA VAL A 62 31.93 -8.47 2.32
C VAL A 62 30.80 -7.45 2.12
N SER A 63 31.04 -6.38 1.37
CA SER A 63 30.04 -5.31 1.16
C SER A 63 29.10 -5.55 -0.02
N GLN A 64 29.60 -6.14 -1.13
CA GLN A 64 28.79 -6.39 -2.32
C GLN A 64 27.63 -7.39 -2.06
N PRO A 65 27.81 -8.52 -1.34
CA PRO A 65 26.71 -9.45 -1.09
C PRO A 65 25.57 -8.84 -0.27
N ALA A 66 25.89 -7.95 0.69
CA ALA A 66 24.88 -7.26 1.48
C ALA A 66 24.11 -6.21 0.67
N MET A 67 24.80 -5.47 -0.20
CA MET A 67 24.15 -4.53 -1.12
C MET A 67 23.21 -5.27 -2.09
N LEU A 68 23.66 -6.38 -2.69
CA LEU A 68 22.84 -7.22 -3.57
C LEU A 68 21.61 -7.78 -2.84
N GLN A 69 21.79 -8.27 -1.61
CA GLN A 69 20.69 -8.81 -0.81
C GLN A 69 19.71 -7.72 -0.34
N ALA A 70 20.17 -6.50 -0.08
CA ALA A 70 19.32 -5.34 0.19
C ALA A 70 18.52 -4.91 -1.04
N PHE A 71 19.12 -4.91 -2.24
CA PHE A 71 18.37 -4.69 -3.49
C PHE A 71 17.29 -5.77 -3.71
N ALA A 72 17.60 -7.04 -3.46
CA ALA A 72 16.61 -8.12 -3.56
C ALA A 72 15.43 -7.97 -2.58
N VAL A 73 15.69 -7.47 -1.36
CA VAL A 73 14.64 -7.12 -0.38
C VAL A 73 13.78 -5.97 -0.89
N THR A 74 14.39 -4.89 -1.38
CA THR A 74 13.68 -3.73 -1.94
C THR A 74 12.84 -4.09 -3.16
N GLU A 75 13.35 -4.96 -4.02
CA GLU A 75 12.63 -5.43 -5.21
C GLU A 75 11.45 -6.35 -4.85
N ALA A 76 11.65 -7.28 -3.91
CA ALA A 76 10.55 -8.10 -3.38
C ALA A 76 9.44 -7.24 -2.76
N LEU A 77 9.80 -6.18 -2.01
CA LEU A 77 8.83 -5.20 -1.48
C LEU A 77 8.10 -4.45 -2.60
N ASN A 78 8.81 -3.97 -3.62
CA ASN A 78 8.22 -3.26 -4.76
C ASN A 78 7.20 -4.14 -5.47
N ARG A 79 7.58 -5.37 -5.82
CA ARG A 79 6.71 -6.32 -6.52
C ARG A 79 5.55 -6.78 -5.65
N ALA A 80 5.75 -7.05 -4.36
CA ALA A 80 4.67 -7.36 -3.45
C ALA A 80 3.64 -6.20 -3.37
N ASN A 81 4.09 -4.97 -3.18
CA ASN A 81 3.20 -3.81 -3.11
C ASN A 81 2.51 -3.52 -4.46
N GLY A 82 3.20 -3.70 -5.58
CA GLY A 82 2.64 -3.56 -6.93
C GLY A 82 1.58 -4.61 -7.24
N ALA A 83 1.91 -5.89 -7.01
CA ALA A 83 0.99 -7.02 -7.20
C ALA A 83 -0.24 -6.92 -6.28
N LEU A 84 -0.07 -6.45 -5.03
CA LEU A 84 -1.20 -6.13 -4.16
C LEU A 84 -2.09 -5.03 -4.77
N GLY A 85 -1.50 -3.96 -5.29
CA GLY A 85 -2.22 -2.89 -5.97
C GLY A 85 -3.01 -3.37 -7.20
N PHE A 86 -2.41 -4.26 -8.01
CA PHE A 86 -3.11 -4.89 -9.13
C PHE A 86 -4.22 -5.82 -8.65
N TYR A 87 -3.98 -6.69 -7.67
CA TYR A 87 -4.99 -7.61 -7.14
C TYR A 87 -6.23 -6.90 -6.57
N LEU A 88 -6.05 -5.74 -5.90
CA LEU A 88 -7.13 -4.90 -5.39
C LEU A 88 -7.94 -4.18 -6.49
N LEU A 89 -7.51 -4.28 -7.75
CA LEU A 89 -8.18 -3.74 -8.93
C LEU A 89 -8.74 -4.85 -9.83
N SER A 90 -7.92 -5.85 -10.16
CA SER A 90 -8.22 -6.96 -11.09
C SER A 90 -9.01 -8.08 -10.44
N LYS A 91 -8.79 -8.32 -9.13
CA LYS A 91 -9.18 -9.53 -8.39
C LYS A 91 -8.63 -10.83 -9.01
N GLU A 92 -7.63 -10.77 -9.89
CA GLU A 92 -7.09 -11.93 -10.60
C GLU A 92 -6.22 -12.82 -9.71
N PRO A 93 -6.34 -14.17 -9.79
CA PRO A 93 -5.50 -15.08 -9.02
C PRO A 93 -3.99 -14.88 -9.24
N ARG A 94 -3.59 -14.49 -10.45
CA ARG A 94 -2.20 -14.21 -10.81
C ARG A 94 -1.57 -13.13 -9.93
N ASP A 95 -2.27 -12.01 -9.75
CA ASP A 95 -1.76 -10.89 -8.95
C ASP A 95 -1.72 -11.26 -7.46
N ARG A 96 -2.68 -12.08 -7.00
CA ARG A 96 -2.65 -12.67 -5.65
C ARG A 96 -1.40 -13.53 -5.45
N ASP A 97 -1.18 -14.48 -6.35
CA ASP A 97 -0.08 -15.44 -6.26
C ASP A 97 1.29 -14.74 -6.38
N GLU A 98 1.40 -13.68 -7.19
CA GLU A 98 2.60 -12.84 -7.23
C GLU A 98 2.79 -12.08 -5.91
N TYR A 99 1.74 -11.47 -5.34
CA TYR A 99 1.82 -10.81 -4.02
C TYR A 99 2.26 -11.78 -2.92
N GLU A 100 1.68 -12.98 -2.86
CA GLU A 100 2.01 -14.00 -1.86
C GLU A 100 3.43 -14.57 -2.05
N SER A 101 3.86 -14.75 -3.29
CA SER A 101 5.23 -15.18 -3.64
C SER A 101 6.28 -14.13 -3.26
N MET A 102 6.03 -12.86 -3.61
CA MET A 102 6.95 -11.76 -3.31
C MET A 102 6.97 -11.41 -1.82
N SER A 103 5.85 -11.58 -1.11
CA SER A 103 5.80 -11.47 0.36
C SER A 103 6.66 -12.53 1.06
N LYS A 104 6.67 -13.79 0.55
CA LYS A 104 7.59 -14.84 1.04
C LYS A 104 9.04 -14.52 0.69
N ALA A 105 9.31 -14.03 -0.52
CA ALA A 105 10.66 -13.62 -0.95
C ALA A 105 11.21 -12.45 -0.10
N LEU A 106 10.35 -11.52 0.31
CA LEU A 106 10.67 -10.41 1.20
C LEU A 106 11.10 -10.89 2.60
N ASP A 107 10.30 -11.74 3.25
CA ASP A 107 10.64 -12.32 4.56
C ASP A 107 11.95 -13.13 4.51
N GLN A 108 12.11 -13.98 3.49
CA GLN A 108 13.32 -14.79 3.30
C GLN A 108 14.56 -13.94 2.98
N GLY A 109 14.42 -12.93 2.11
CA GLY A 109 15.49 -12.02 1.75
C GLY A 109 15.99 -11.21 2.94
N LEU A 110 15.08 -10.80 3.82
CA LEU A 110 15.44 -10.07 5.03
C LEU A 110 16.10 -10.97 6.09
N LYS A 111 15.65 -12.22 6.24
CA LYS A 111 16.35 -13.23 7.07
C LYS A 111 17.79 -13.47 6.56
N LYS A 112 17.98 -13.57 5.25
CA LYS A 112 19.30 -13.66 4.62
C LYS A 112 20.15 -12.42 4.91
N LEU A 113 19.60 -11.21 4.69
CA LEU A 113 20.30 -9.94 4.96
C LEU A 113 20.80 -9.87 6.41
N ALA A 114 19.93 -10.19 7.38
CA ALA A 114 20.28 -10.19 8.81
C ALA A 114 21.38 -11.21 9.17
N SER A 115 21.50 -12.32 8.45
CA SER A 115 22.53 -13.35 8.68
C SER A 115 23.91 -13.02 8.09
N LEU A 116 24.05 -11.98 7.26
CA LEU A 116 25.32 -11.68 6.60
C LEU A 116 26.36 -11.17 7.62
N PRO A 117 27.63 -11.64 7.57
CA PRO A 117 28.66 -11.24 8.53
C PRO A 117 28.89 -9.73 8.66
N VAL A 118 28.71 -8.96 7.58
CA VAL A 118 28.85 -7.49 7.62
C VAL A 118 27.76 -6.82 8.45
N ILE A 119 26.53 -7.36 8.40
CA ILE A 119 25.43 -6.93 9.26
C ILE A 119 25.67 -7.45 10.66
N ALA A 120 25.90 -8.76 10.81
CA ALA A 120 26.04 -9.42 12.11
C ALA A 120 27.17 -8.85 12.98
N ASN A 121 28.25 -8.30 12.40
CA ASN A 121 29.37 -7.71 13.15
C ASN A 121 29.22 -6.20 13.44
N ASP A 122 28.40 -5.44 12.70
CA ASP A 122 28.22 -4.00 12.90
C ASP A 122 26.93 -3.68 13.69
N ALA A 123 27.07 -3.02 14.85
CA ALA A 123 25.93 -2.72 15.73
C ALA A 123 24.88 -1.78 15.12
N SER A 124 25.32 -0.82 14.31
CA SER A 124 24.43 0.14 13.63
C SER A 124 23.64 -0.56 12.52
N LEU A 125 24.32 -1.39 11.72
CA LEU A 125 23.67 -2.16 10.67
C LEU A 125 22.71 -3.23 11.24
N ARG A 126 23.06 -3.92 12.33
CA ARG A 126 22.11 -4.82 13.05
C ARG A 126 20.84 -4.07 13.47
N GLN A 127 20.98 -2.92 14.11
CA GLN A 127 19.85 -2.11 14.59
C GLN A 127 18.94 -1.69 13.42
N ARG A 128 19.53 -1.15 12.34
CA ARG A 128 18.77 -0.71 11.16
C ARG A 128 18.05 -1.86 10.45
N VAL A 129 18.67 -3.05 10.37
CA VAL A 129 18.01 -4.25 9.81
C VAL A 129 16.89 -4.77 10.73
N ALA A 130 17.02 -4.65 12.05
CA ALA A 130 15.95 -4.98 13.00
C ALA A 130 14.75 -4.00 12.92
N GLU A 131 15.01 -2.72 12.67
CA GLU A 131 13.97 -1.71 12.43
C GLU A 131 13.22 -1.99 11.11
N ILE A 132 13.96 -2.26 10.03
CA ILE A 132 13.39 -2.72 8.75
C ILE A 132 12.56 -4.00 8.96
N ARG A 133 13.02 -4.96 9.78
CA ARG A 133 12.26 -6.17 10.12
C ARG A 133 10.93 -5.88 10.78
N LYS A 134 10.90 -4.96 11.75
CA LYS A 134 9.66 -4.54 12.42
C LYS A 134 8.65 -3.94 11.45
N ASP A 135 9.08 -3.12 10.49
CA ASP A 135 8.18 -2.55 9.49
C ASP A 135 7.77 -3.55 8.40
N VAL A 136 8.65 -4.48 8.00
CA VAL A 136 8.29 -5.60 7.10
C VAL A 136 7.28 -6.56 7.76
N ASP A 137 7.47 -6.94 9.02
CA ASP A 137 6.51 -7.78 9.75
C ASP A 137 5.14 -7.11 9.86
N ARG A 138 5.11 -5.78 10.05
CA ARG A 138 3.88 -4.98 10.00
C ARG A 138 3.25 -4.95 8.62
N PHE A 139 4.03 -4.77 7.55
CA PHE A 139 3.54 -4.84 6.17
C PHE A 139 2.90 -6.20 5.87
N LEU A 140 3.57 -7.30 6.23
CA LEU A 140 3.07 -8.66 6.03
C LEU A 140 1.81 -8.95 6.87
N ALA A 141 1.69 -8.38 8.07
CA ALA A 141 0.48 -8.51 8.90
C ALA A 141 -0.79 -7.92 8.26
N TYR A 142 -0.68 -7.03 7.27
CA TYR A 142 -1.84 -6.56 6.50
C TYR A 142 -2.36 -7.58 5.47
N GLN A 143 -1.57 -8.58 5.07
CA GLN A 143 -1.93 -9.53 4.00
C GLN A 143 -3.35 -10.13 4.17
N PRO A 144 -3.73 -10.74 5.31
CA PRO A 144 -5.04 -11.37 5.45
C PRO A 144 -6.19 -10.36 5.29
N ARG A 145 -6.00 -9.15 5.82
CA ARG A 145 -7.00 -8.07 5.75
C ARG A 145 -7.14 -7.54 4.33
N MET A 146 -6.03 -7.31 3.62
CA MET A 146 -6.09 -6.77 2.26
C MET A 146 -6.62 -7.81 1.26
N LEU A 147 -6.27 -9.09 1.42
CA LEU A 147 -6.83 -10.18 0.63
C LEU A 147 -8.34 -10.34 0.86
N GLU A 148 -8.82 -10.19 2.09
CA GLU A 148 -10.27 -10.17 2.36
C GLU A 148 -10.97 -8.97 1.70
N LEU A 149 -10.39 -7.77 1.79
CA LEU A 149 -10.97 -6.56 1.20
C LEU A 149 -11.01 -6.62 -0.34
N ALA A 150 -10.08 -7.33 -0.99
CA ALA A 150 -10.10 -7.53 -2.44
C ALA A 150 -11.38 -8.24 -2.93
N VAL A 151 -11.88 -9.21 -2.15
CA VAL A 151 -13.01 -10.07 -2.55
C VAL A 151 -14.33 -9.75 -1.84
N ASN A 152 -14.30 -9.05 -0.69
CA ASN A 152 -15.48 -8.73 0.09
C ASN A 152 -15.86 -7.24 -0.03
N ASP A 153 -16.65 -6.91 -1.06
CA ASP A 153 -17.07 -5.52 -1.33
C ASP A 153 -17.87 -4.90 -0.16
N ASN A 154 -18.61 -5.70 0.62
CA ASN A 154 -19.32 -5.22 1.81
C ASN A 154 -18.38 -4.79 2.95
N LYS A 155 -17.15 -5.31 3.00
CA LYS A 155 -16.09 -4.87 3.93
C LYS A 155 -15.22 -3.76 3.32
N ASN A 156 -14.99 -3.80 2.01
CA ASN A 156 -14.15 -2.83 1.32
C ASN A 156 -14.84 -1.48 1.11
N PHE A 157 -16.15 -1.49 0.87
CA PHE A 157 -16.96 -0.28 0.70
C PHE A 157 -17.98 -0.21 1.84
N PRO A 158 -17.68 0.49 2.97
CA PRO A 158 -18.57 0.51 4.12
C PRO A 158 -19.98 1.01 3.82
N GLY A 159 -20.14 1.91 2.84
CA GLY A 159 -21.46 2.35 2.35
C GLY A 159 -22.28 1.23 1.70
N VAL A 160 -21.65 0.36 0.92
CA VAL A 160 -22.31 -0.82 0.31
C VAL A 160 -22.77 -1.77 1.42
N GLY A 161 -21.87 -2.14 2.33
CA GLY A 161 -22.18 -3.05 3.43
C GLY A 161 -23.23 -2.49 4.40
N PHE A 162 -23.23 -1.18 4.64
CA PHE A 162 -24.27 -0.49 5.41
C PHE A 162 -25.62 -0.52 4.68
N SER A 163 -25.66 -0.12 3.40
CA SER A 163 -26.89 -0.12 2.60
C SER A 163 -27.50 -1.52 2.50
N ALA A 164 -26.68 -2.56 2.33
CA ALA A 164 -27.13 -3.94 2.21
C ALA A 164 -27.75 -4.51 3.50
N ARG A 165 -27.26 -4.10 4.68
CA ARG A 165 -27.79 -4.58 5.97
C ARG A 165 -28.96 -3.73 6.50
N GLU A 166 -28.81 -2.41 6.48
CA GLU A 166 -29.71 -1.50 7.21
C GLU A 166 -30.82 -0.95 6.29
N MET A 167 -30.52 -0.67 5.02
CA MET A 167 -31.44 0.02 4.11
C MET A 167 -32.22 -0.93 3.19
N ALA A 168 -31.59 -2.01 2.71
CA ALA A 168 -32.23 -2.95 1.78
C ALA A 168 -33.49 -3.63 2.36
N PRO A 169 -33.57 -4.04 3.65
CA PRO A 169 -34.80 -4.60 4.22
C PRO A 169 -35.95 -3.58 4.24
N LEU A 170 -35.67 -2.33 4.60
CA LEU A 170 -36.66 -1.25 4.56
C LEU A 170 -37.13 -0.98 3.13
N ALA A 171 -36.22 -1.02 2.15
CA ALA A 171 -36.55 -0.79 0.77
C ALA A 171 -37.46 -1.88 0.17
N SER A 172 -37.21 -3.14 0.52
CA SER A 172 -38.10 -4.25 0.19
C SER A 172 -39.47 -4.10 0.87
N ALA A 173 -39.52 -3.61 2.11
CA ALA A 173 -40.78 -3.40 2.83
C ALA A 173 -41.62 -2.27 2.20
N VAL A 174 -41.01 -1.15 1.78
CA VAL A 174 -41.71 -0.11 0.98
C VAL A 174 -42.23 -0.69 -0.33
N GLN A 175 -41.40 -1.45 -1.05
CA GLN A 175 -41.81 -2.08 -2.32
C GLN A 175 -42.95 -3.09 -2.14
N GLN A 176 -43.00 -3.82 -1.03
CA GLN A 176 -44.09 -4.74 -0.73
C GLN A 176 -45.40 -4.00 -0.45
N ASN A 177 -45.38 -2.94 0.36
CA ASN A 177 -46.58 -2.15 0.64
C ASN A 177 -47.10 -1.45 -0.63
N LEU A 178 -46.21 -0.92 -1.48
CA LEU A 178 -46.59 -0.40 -2.80
C LEU A 178 -47.22 -1.48 -3.70
N GLY A 179 -46.77 -2.73 -3.57
CA GLY A 179 -47.39 -3.89 -4.21
C GLY A 179 -48.82 -4.08 -3.70
N THR A 180 -49.00 -4.19 -2.39
CA THR A 180 -50.31 -4.33 -1.72
C THR A 180 -51.31 -3.25 -2.16
N MET A 181 -50.90 -1.98 -2.20
CA MET A 181 -51.79 -0.88 -2.62
C MET A 181 -52.30 -1.03 -4.07
N ILE A 182 -51.43 -1.49 -4.98
CA ILE A 182 -51.74 -1.66 -6.40
C ILE A 182 -52.50 -2.97 -6.65
N ASP A 183 -52.17 -4.03 -5.92
CA ASP A 183 -52.89 -5.31 -6.02
C ASP A 183 -54.33 -5.17 -5.50
N ALA A 184 -54.55 -4.35 -4.46
CA ALA A 184 -55.89 -4.03 -3.93
C ALA A 184 -56.79 -3.25 -4.92
N GLU A 185 -56.24 -2.59 -5.95
CA GLU A 185 -57.04 -1.97 -7.03
C GLU A 185 -57.69 -3.01 -7.97
N ARG A 186 -57.29 -4.29 -7.91
CA ARG A 186 -57.84 -5.32 -8.82
C ARG A 186 -59.24 -5.78 -8.44
N ASP A 187 -59.59 -5.67 -7.16
CA ASP A 187 -60.85 -6.14 -6.61
C ASP A 187 -61.91 -5.02 -6.54
N GLU A 188 -61.59 -3.85 -7.10
CA GLU A 188 -62.34 -2.60 -6.99
C GLU A 188 -62.98 -2.20 -8.33
N ASP A 189 -64.12 -1.52 -8.28
CA ASP A 189 -64.80 -1.04 -9.48
C ASP A 189 -64.00 0.05 -10.20
N ALA A 190 -63.97 -0.01 -11.54
CA ALA A 190 -63.16 0.88 -12.38
C ALA A 190 -63.74 2.30 -12.55
N THR A 191 -64.08 2.97 -11.44
CA THR A 191 -64.62 4.35 -11.41
C THR A 191 -63.56 5.39 -11.84
N PRO A 192 -63.96 6.63 -12.17
CA PRO A 192 -63.02 7.73 -12.41
C PRO A 192 -62.06 7.98 -11.23
N GLU A 193 -62.56 7.88 -10.00
CA GLU A 193 -61.82 8.14 -8.76
C GLU A 193 -60.77 7.05 -8.52
N ARG A 194 -61.13 5.76 -8.66
CA ARG A 194 -60.18 4.65 -8.54
C ARG A 194 -59.13 4.65 -9.64
N LYS A 195 -59.48 5.07 -10.86
CA LYS A 195 -58.49 5.28 -11.95
C LYS A 195 -57.49 6.38 -11.63
N ALA A 196 -57.95 7.50 -11.05
CA ALA A 196 -57.06 8.56 -10.61
C ALA A 196 -56.14 8.09 -9.46
N LEU A 197 -56.67 7.32 -8.50
CA LEU A 197 -55.84 6.72 -7.44
C LEU A 197 -54.78 5.76 -8.02
N LEU A 198 -55.15 4.89 -8.97
CA LEU A 198 -54.19 3.98 -9.63
C LEU A 198 -53.06 4.74 -10.35
N GLU A 199 -53.35 5.90 -10.95
CA GLU A 199 -52.33 6.80 -11.53
C GLU A 199 -51.42 7.40 -10.43
N GLU A 200 -52.00 7.88 -9.32
CA GLU A 200 -51.24 8.35 -8.16
C GLU A 200 -50.30 7.27 -7.57
N LEU A 201 -50.78 6.02 -7.46
CA LEU A 201 -49.99 4.87 -7.00
C LEU A 201 -48.88 4.48 -7.97
N ALA A 202 -49.13 4.56 -9.28
CA ALA A 202 -48.13 4.31 -10.31
C ALA A 202 -47.00 5.35 -10.25
N GLU A 203 -47.34 6.63 -10.10
CA GLU A 203 -46.36 7.70 -9.91
C GLU A 203 -45.56 7.53 -8.61
N LEU A 204 -46.23 7.20 -7.49
CA LEU A 204 -45.57 6.93 -6.20
C LEU A 204 -44.54 5.79 -6.33
N ARG A 205 -44.91 4.71 -7.02
CA ARG A 205 -44.00 3.59 -7.30
C ARG A 205 -42.85 4.01 -8.21
N GLN A 206 -43.08 4.87 -9.21
CA GLN A 206 -42.02 5.36 -10.08
C GLN A 206 -41.02 6.25 -9.33
N LEU A 207 -41.51 7.13 -8.43
CA LEU A 207 -40.67 7.93 -7.55
C LEU A 207 -39.80 7.04 -6.65
N TRP A 208 -40.38 5.96 -6.08
CA TRP A 208 -39.62 4.98 -5.30
C TRP A 208 -38.54 4.28 -6.13
N MET A 209 -38.82 3.90 -7.38
CA MET A 209 -37.81 3.31 -8.27
C MET A 209 -36.70 4.29 -8.63
N ASN A 210 -37.04 5.54 -8.93
CA ASN A 210 -36.06 6.59 -9.19
C ASN A 210 -35.15 6.83 -7.98
N GLU A 211 -35.71 6.85 -6.78
CA GLU A 211 -34.99 6.95 -5.50
C GLU A 211 -34.01 5.78 -5.31
N LEU A 212 -34.45 4.52 -5.50
CA LEU A 212 -33.56 3.36 -5.42
C LEU A 212 -32.48 3.35 -6.53
N ILE A 213 -32.76 3.91 -7.71
CA ILE A 213 -31.78 4.06 -8.79
C ILE A 213 -30.74 5.13 -8.43
N ALA A 214 -31.18 6.29 -7.93
CA ALA A 214 -30.30 7.37 -7.48
C ALA A 214 -29.40 6.94 -6.31
N ASN A 215 -29.93 6.14 -5.36
CA ASN A 215 -29.14 5.60 -4.26
C ASN A 215 -28.04 4.65 -4.74
N ARG A 216 -28.34 3.78 -5.73
CA ARG A 216 -27.33 2.93 -6.38
C ARG A 216 -26.31 3.75 -7.18
N ALA A 217 -26.74 4.79 -7.90
CA ALA A 217 -25.85 5.68 -8.64
C ALA A 217 -24.91 6.47 -7.71
N PHE A 218 -25.40 6.95 -6.57
CA PHE A 218 -24.57 7.58 -5.54
C PHE A 218 -23.53 6.60 -4.96
N ILE A 219 -23.92 5.36 -4.68
CA ILE A 219 -22.99 4.31 -4.23
C ILE A 219 -21.90 4.04 -5.29
N ALA A 220 -22.28 3.93 -6.57
CA ALA A 220 -21.35 3.61 -7.65
C ALA A 220 -20.38 4.76 -8.01
N PHE A 221 -20.88 5.99 -8.11
CA PHE A 221 -20.14 7.11 -8.71
C PHE A 221 -19.80 8.26 -7.76
N ARG A 222 -20.50 8.36 -6.61
CA ARG A 222 -20.38 9.47 -5.62
C ARG A 222 -20.63 10.85 -6.25
N GLY A 223 -20.32 11.92 -5.51
CA GLY A 223 -20.34 13.31 -6.00
C GLY A 223 -21.70 14.02 -5.89
N ASP A 224 -21.64 15.35 -5.90
CA ASP A 224 -22.74 16.22 -5.47
C ASP A 224 -24.00 16.11 -6.32
N ARG A 225 -23.86 15.89 -7.63
CA ARG A 225 -25.00 15.66 -8.53
C ARG A 225 -25.82 14.43 -8.13
N ASN A 226 -25.18 13.37 -7.66
CA ASN A 226 -25.88 12.17 -7.19
C ASN A 226 -26.56 12.43 -5.83
N VAL A 227 -25.97 13.26 -4.96
CA VAL A 227 -26.63 13.72 -3.71
C VAL A 227 -27.83 14.63 -4.00
N GLN A 228 -27.75 15.48 -5.03
CA GLN A 228 -28.88 16.30 -5.49
C GLN A 228 -30.02 15.44 -6.05
N ASN A 229 -29.72 14.44 -6.88
CA ASN A 229 -30.71 13.48 -7.39
C ASN A 229 -31.40 12.72 -6.24
N LEU A 230 -30.64 12.28 -5.23
CA LEU A 230 -31.20 11.63 -4.04
C LEU A 230 -32.21 12.53 -3.32
N ARG A 231 -31.87 13.81 -3.08
CA ARG A 231 -32.80 14.76 -2.45
C ARG A 231 -34.05 14.97 -3.31
N LEU A 232 -33.89 15.14 -4.62
CA LEU A 232 -35.02 15.33 -5.54
C LEU A 232 -36.03 14.18 -5.48
N TYR A 233 -35.59 12.93 -5.53
CA TYR A 233 -36.49 11.77 -5.52
C TYR A 233 -37.02 11.44 -4.13
N ARG A 234 -36.22 11.62 -3.07
CA ARG A 234 -36.67 11.60 -1.67
C ARG A 234 -37.80 12.60 -1.43
N ASP A 235 -37.61 13.87 -1.78
CA ASP A 235 -38.57 14.93 -1.51
C ASP A 235 -39.86 14.70 -2.30
N GLY A 236 -39.76 14.32 -3.58
CA GLY A 236 -40.91 13.95 -4.39
C GLY A 236 -41.68 12.72 -3.87
N PHE A 237 -40.97 11.68 -3.42
CA PHE A 237 -41.59 10.50 -2.81
C PHE A 237 -42.31 10.86 -1.50
N MET A 238 -41.68 11.64 -0.62
CA MET A 238 -42.28 12.08 0.64
C MET A 238 -43.54 12.93 0.42
N ASP A 239 -43.52 13.86 -0.54
CA ASP A 239 -44.68 14.68 -0.93
C ASP A 239 -45.83 13.82 -1.49
N LYS A 240 -45.53 12.87 -2.39
CA LYS A 240 -46.52 11.96 -2.97
C LYS A 240 -47.15 11.03 -1.92
N VAL A 241 -46.36 10.50 -0.97
CA VAL A 241 -46.89 9.75 0.20
C VAL A 241 -47.85 10.63 1.02
N GLY A 242 -47.45 11.88 1.30
CA GLY A 242 -48.29 12.82 2.04
C GLY A 242 -49.62 13.12 1.35
N LYS A 243 -49.61 13.31 0.02
CA LYS A 243 -50.81 13.55 -0.80
C LYS A 243 -51.76 12.36 -0.81
N ILE A 244 -51.25 11.16 -1.07
CA ILE A 244 -52.07 9.94 -1.12
C ILE A 244 -52.66 9.64 0.25
N LYS A 245 -51.87 9.75 1.32
CA LYS A 245 -52.33 9.59 2.71
C LYS A 245 -53.41 10.61 3.09
N ALA A 246 -53.36 11.82 2.55
CA ALA A 246 -54.36 12.86 2.80
C ALA A 246 -55.71 12.63 2.08
N LEU A 247 -55.81 11.65 1.17
CA LEU A 247 -57.09 11.24 0.56
C LEU A 247 -58.00 10.52 1.57
N GLY A 248 -57.43 9.87 2.59
CA GLY A 248 -58.16 9.23 3.68
C GLY A 248 -59.06 8.07 3.27
N GLU A 249 -59.92 7.64 4.21
CA GLU A 249 -60.85 6.50 4.06
C GLU A 249 -62.00 6.77 3.07
N ASP A 250 -62.19 8.02 2.64
CA ASP A 250 -63.17 8.38 1.59
C ASP A 250 -62.76 7.89 0.19
N VAL A 251 -61.47 7.54 0.00
CA VAL A 251 -60.91 7.14 -1.31
C VAL A 251 -60.04 5.88 -1.21
N LEU A 252 -59.26 5.74 -0.13
CA LEU A 252 -58.41 4.56 0.12
C LEU A 252 -59.25 3.45 0.77
N ASN A 253 -59.11 2.22 0.28
CA ASN A 253 -59.62 1.05 0.99
C ASN A 253 -58.73 0.69 2.19
N PHE A 254 -59.16 -0.26 3.01
CA PHE A 254 -58.50 -0.61 4.27
C PHE A 254 -57.03 -1.02 4.06
N GLU A 255 -56.78 -1.90 3.09
CA GLU A 255 -55.45 -2.39 2.73
C GLU A 255 -54.55 -1.24 2.24
N GLN A 256 -55.09 -0.30 1.47
CA GLN A 256 -54.36 0.87 1.00
C GLN A 256 -54.03 1.86 2.13
N ALA A 257 -54.98 2.11 3.04
CA ALA A 257 -54.78 2.97 4.20
C ALA A 257 -53.70 2.41 5.14
N GLU A 258 -53.73 1.11 5.46
CA GLU A 258 -52.69 0.46 6.26
C GLU A 258 -51.32 0.49 5.54
N ALA A 259 -51.31 0.23 4.24
CA ALA A 259 -50.06 0.19 3.47
C ALA A 259 -49.39 1.57 3.34
N ILE A 260 -50.15 2.66 3.13
CA ILE A 260 -49.57 4.01 3.03
C ILE A 260 -49.03 4.50 4.38
N ASP A 261 -49.68 4.15 5.50
CA ASP A 261 -49.19 4.43 6.85
C ASP A 261 -47.90 3.66 7.17
N ASN A 262 -47.82 2.40 6.74
CA ASN A 262 -46.60 1.62 6.84
C ASN A 262 -45.48 2.22 5.98
N ILE A 263 -45.75 2.68 4.75
CA ILE A 263 -44.79 3.37 3.90
C ILE A 263 -44.28 4.66 4.58
N ASP A 264 -45.19 5.51 5.09
CA ASP A 264 -44.86 6.76 5.77
C ASP A 264 -43.91 6.53 6.97
N ARG A 265 -44.19 5.49 7.77
CA ARG A 265 -43.32 5.09 8.88
C ARG A 265 -41.96 4.57 8.42
N ILE A 266 -41.93 3.68 7.42
CA ILE A 266 -40.69 3.02 6.95
C ILE A 266 -39.77 4.01 6.22
N MET A 267 -40.34 4.88 5.38
CA MET A 267 -39.56 5.85 4.58
C MET A 267 -38.77 6.82 5.46
N ARG A 268 -39.33 7.21 6.62
CA ARG A 268 -38.68 8.11 7.58
C ARG A 268 -37.38 7.52 8.15
N GLU A 269 -37.37 6.23 8.49
CA GLU A 269 -36.12 5.57 8.91
C GLU A 269 -35.19 5.34 7.70
N TYR A 270 -35.72 4.94 6.54
CA TYR A 270 -34.91 4.75 5.34
C TYR A 270 -34.14 6.03 4.95
N PHE A 271 -34.79 7.19 4.91
CA PHE A 271 -34.13 8.46 4.57
C PHE A 271 -33.15 8.94 5.66
N LYS A 272 -33.43 8.67 6.94
CA LYS A 272 -32.48 8.89 8.04
C LYS A 272 -31.25 7.98 7.94
N LEU A 273 -31.39 6.75 7.45
CA LEU A 273 -30.26 5.87 7.14
C LEU A 273 -29.52 6.33 5.88
N GLN A 274 -30.22 6.85 4.87
CA GLN A 274 -29.60 7.46 3.68
C GLN A 274 -28.70 8.64 4.05
N ASP A 275 -29.11 9.51 4.99
CA ASP A 275 -28.25 10.61 5.45
C ASP A 275 -26.95 10.08 6.09
N LYS A 276 -27.01 8.94 6.81
CA LYS A 276 -25.81 8.23 7.31
C LYS A 276 -24.99 7.60 6.18
N LEU A 277 -25.63 7.01 5.17
CA LEU A 277 -24.96 6.46 3.99
C LEU A 277 -24.17 7.55 3.26
N ILE A 278 -24.77 8.72 3.04
CA ILE A 278 -24.12 9.87 2.41
C ILE A 278 -22.88 10.29 3.22
N ALA A 279 -22.98 10.38 4.55
CA ALA A 279 -21.85 10.72 5.41
C ALA A 279 -20.72 9.67 5.36
N VAL A 280 -21.04 8.37 5.49
CA VAL A 280 -20.06 7.28 5.45
C VAL A 280 -19.39 7.19 4.08
N HIS A 281 -20.17 7.24 3.00
CA HIS A 281 -19.69 7.08 1.64
C HIS A 281 -18.98 8.33 1.08
N ASN A 282 -19.08 9.47 1.77
CA ASN A 282 -18.25 10.65 1.48
C ASN A 282 -17.00 10.79 2.36
N SER A 283 -16.83 9.96 3.39
CA SER A 283 -15.64 9.98 4.24
C SER A 283 -14.38 9.50 3.51
N ASP A 284 -13.18 9.83 4.05
CA ASP A 284 -11.91 9.26 3.56
C ASP A 284 -11.86 7.72 3.58
N LYS A 285 -12.71 7.10 4.39
CA LYS A 285 -12.83 5.63 4.56
C LYS A 285 -13.93 5.01 3.69
N TRP A 286 -14.47 5.73 2.70
CA TRP A 286 -15.47 5.21 1.75
C TRP A 286 -15.02 3.93 1.02
N ARG A 287 -13.70 3.77 0.83
CA ARG A 287 -13.04 2.58 0.28
C ARG A 287 -11.85 2.21 1.19
N THR A 288 -12.00 1.11 1.92
CA THR A 288 -11.13 0.72 3.06
C THR A 288 -9.72 0.37 2.62
N ASP A 289 -9.54 -0.44 1.55
CA ASP A 289 -8.23 -0.83 1.05
C ASP A 289 -7.37 0.39 0.62
N ALA A 290 -7.98 1.34 -0.09
CA ALA A 290 -7.34 2.56 -0.58
C ALA A 290 -6.99 3.52 0.58
N TRP A 291 -7.83 3.56 1.62
CA TRP A 291 -7.50 4.26 2.85
C TRP A 291 -6.28 3.64 3.53
N LEU A 292 -6.26 2.32 3.74
CA LEU A 292 -5.13 1.58 4.34
C LEU A 292 -3.83 1.74 3.54
N LEU A 293 -3.92 1.65 2.21
CA LEU A 293 -2.77 1.90 1.32
C LEU A 293 -2.18 3.30 1.50
N ARG A 294 -3.03 4.32 1.69
CA ARG A 294 -2.58 5.71 1.85
C ARG A 294 -2.08 6.03 3.26
N SER A 295 -2.77 5.56 4.31
CA SER A 295 -2.54 5.97 5.69
C SER A 295 -1.59 5.05 6.46
N GLU A 296 -1.51 3.76 6.12
CA GLU A 296 -0.81 2.75 6.91
C GLU A 296 0.29 2.04 6.08
N ILE A 297 -0.05 1.44 4.94
CA ILE A 297 0.86 0.59 4.15
C ILE A 297 1.87 1.44 3.35
N GLY A 298 1.44 2.52 2.69
CA GLY A 298 2.33 3.42 1.94
C GLY A 298 3.46 3.99 2.82
N PRO A 299 3.17 4.55 4.01
CA PRO A 299 4.19 4.97 4.96
C PRO A 299 5.12 3.85 5.45
N LEU A 300 4.63 2.61 5.58
CA LEU A 300 5.48 1.44 5.87
C LEU A 300 6.46 1.17 4.73
N VAL A 301 5.97 1.08 3.49
CA VAL A 301 6.78 0.87 2.28
C VAL A 301 7.85 1.96 2.12
N SER A 302 7.51 3.22 2.41
CA SER A 302 8.48 4.33 2.38
C SER A 302 9.59 4.19 3.43
N ARG A 303 9.28 3.76 4.67
CA ARG A 303 10.30 3.58 5.71
C ARG A 303 11.22 2.39 5.45
N ILE A 304 10.71 1.29 4.91
CA ILE A 304 11.52 0.10 4.57
C ILE A 304 12.57 0.41 3.49
N LYS A 305 12.31 1.42 2.63
CA LYS A 305 13.21 1.87 1.55
C LYS A 305 14.26 2.89 1.96
N GLN A 306 14.14 3.50 3.16
CA GLN A 306 15.06 4.52 3.68
C GLN A 306 16.29 3.90 4.33
#